data_AF-A0A832LQT6-F1
#
_entry.id   AF-A0A832LQT6-F1
#
_cell.length_a   1.000
_cell.length_b   1.000
_cell.length_c   1.000
_cell.angle_alpha   90.00
_cell.angle_beta   90.00
_cell.angle_gamma   90.00
#
_symmetry.space_group_name_H-M   'P 1'
#
loop_
_entity.id
_entity.type
_entity.pdbx_description
1 polymer ?
#
loop_
_entity_poly.entity_id
_entity_poly.type
_entity_poly.pdbx_seq_one_letter_code
_entity_poly.pdbx_strand_id
1 'polypeptide(L)'
;FADVYDQVKSGFGFGLYDGTTGIISTTAALDGTGTFGPVAAVANDGVNLFLTQFNGIAVDSTSIVVKFTYLGDLNLDGTVNIDDYLQLQVYYNQTGQLYVNGDVNFDGTVNIDDYLTLQTNFGASGLAGGGAVASASVGEFAAVPEPGTLGVLGLAAAGLLRRRRR
;
A
#
# COMPACT_ATOMS: atom_id res chain seq x y z
N PHE A 1 20.85 -4.91 12.02
CA PHE A 1 19.48 -4.87 11.46
C PHE A 1 18.49 -4.26 12.45
N ALA A 2 18.38 -4.78 13.67
CA ALA A 2 17.47 -4.27 14.71
C ALA A 2 17.46 -2.73 14.85
N ASP A 3 18.61 -2.09 15.05
CA ASP A 3 18.68 -0.63 15.22
C ASP A 3 18.06 0.18 14.07
N VAL A 4 18.25 -0.25 12.82
CA VAL A 4 17.70 0.45 11.63
C VAL A 4 16.20 0.18 11.51
N TYR A 5 15.77 -1.05 11.79
CA TYR A 5 14.35 -1.41 11.83
C TYR A 5 13.60 -0.61 12.90
N ASP A 6 14.19 -0.49 14.09
CA ASP A 6 13.63 0.31 15.19
C ASP A 6 13.56 1.80 14.86
N GLN A 7 14.53 2.32 14.09
CA GLN A 7 14.45 3.70 13.59
C GLN A 7 13.29 3.90 12.61
N VAL A 8 13.02 2.96 11.71
CA VAL A 8 11.86 3.03 10.81
C VAL A 8 10.56 2.88 11.60
N LYS A 9 10.47 1.91 12.52
CA LYS A 9 9.31 1.72 13.40
C LYS A 9 9.03 2.97 14.25
N SER A 10 10.07 3.63 14.76
CA SER A 10 9.93 4.89 15.47
C SER A 10 9.36 6.01 14.58
N GLY A 11 9.69 6.02 13.29
CA GLY A 11 9.14 6.96 12.31
C GLY A 11 7.70 6.62 11.91
N PHE A 12 7.33 5.34 11.92
CA PHE A 12 5.97 4.87 11.64
C PHE A 12 4.93 5.40 12.63
N GLY A 13 5.32 5.60 13.90
CA GLY A 13 4.48 6.23 14.91
C GLY A 13 3.21 5.44 15.19
N PHE A 14 2.05 6.08 15.05
CA PHE A 14 0.72 5.49 15.31
C PHE A 14 0.06 4.87 14.07
N GLY A 15 0.83 4.54 13.04
CA GLY A 15 0.32 3.93 11.81
C GLY A 15 0.28 4.87 10.60
N LEU A 16 0.59 6.15 10.80
CA LEU A 16 0.47 7.20 9.78
C LEU A 16 1.82 7.82 9.39
N TYR A 17 2.93 7.21 9.81
CA TYR A 17 4.27 7.80 9.69
C TYR A 17 4.39 9.19 10.35
N ASP A 18 3.71 9.36 11.49
CA ASP A 18 3.65 10.59 12.28
C ASP A 18 4.69 10.62 13.43
N GLY A 19 5.62 9.66 13.45
CA GLY A 19 6.70 9.62 14.42
C GLY A 19 7.63 10.83 14.32
N THR A 20 8.13 11.30 15.46
CA THR A 20 9.04 12.47 15.54
C THR A 20 10.51 12.10 15.72
N THR A 21 10.82 10.80 15.80
CA THR A 21 12.17 10.25 16.00
C THR A 21 12.45 9.12 15.02
N GLY A 22 13.72 8.76 14.83
CA GLY A 22 14.13 7.69 13.91
C GLY A 22 14.23 8.15 12.46
N ILE A 23 13.91 7.26 11.52
CA ILE A 23 13.86 7.57 10.09
C ILE A 23 12.45 8.03 9.75
N ILE A 24 12.30 9.34 9.58
CA ILE A 24 11.03 10.00 9.28
C ILE A 24 10.97 10.42 7.82
N SER A 25 9.77 10.47 7.26
CA SER A 25 9.52 11.06 5.95
C SER A 25 8.41 12.09 6.05
N THR A 26 8.73 13.34 5.74
CA THR A 26 7.71 14.40 5.65
C THR A 26 6.68 14.13 4.56
N THR A 27 7.06 13.42 3.50
CA THR A 27 6.11 13.05 2.43
C THR A 27 5.09 12.04 2.94
N ALA A 28 5.53 11.01 3.67
CA ALA A 28 4.63 10.04 4.29
C ALA A 28 3.76 10.67 5.39
N ALA A 29 4.36 11.48 6.26
CA ALA A 29 3.64 12.15 7.34
C ALA A 29 2.55 13.11 6.83
N LEU A 30 2.81 13.81 5.71
CA LEU A 30 1.85 14.75 5.11
C LEU A 30 0.73 14.06 4.31
N ASP A 31 0.93 12.81 3.89
CA ASP A 31 -0.14 12.01 3.27
C ASP A 31 -1.29 11.78 4.25
N GLY A 32 -0.98 11.56 5.54
CA GLY A 32 -1.96 11.45 6.61
C GLY A 32 -2.84 10.20 6.54
N THR A 33 -2.60 9.30 5.59
CA THR A 33 -3.38 8.06 5.43
C THR A 33 -2.57 6.79 5.73
N GLY A 34 -1.25 6.89 5.87
CA GLY A 34 -0.37 5.74 6.13
C GLY A 34 -0.20 4.80 4.93
N THR A 35 -0.58 5.24 3.72
CA THR A 35 -0.54 4.40 2.52
C THR A 35 0.88 4.08 2.05
N PHE A 36 1.86 4.93 2.33
CA PHE A 36 3.26 4.73 1.95
C PHE A 36 4.22 5.34 2.95
N GLY A 37 5.45 4.85 2.97
CA GLY A 37 6.53 5.44 3.74
C GLY A 37 7.81 4.62 3.73
N PRO A 38 8.80 4.99 4.57
CA PRO A 38 10.03 4.23 4.71
C PRO A 38 9.78 2.84 5.33
N VAL A 39 10.49 1.85 4.80
CA VAL A 39 10.54 0.46 5.28
C VAL A 39 12.01 0.04 5.29
N ALA A 40 12.44 -0.74 6.29
CA ALA A 40 13.78 -1.32 6.34
C ALA A 40 13.75 -2.83 6.15
N ALA A 41 14.68 -3.36 5.37
CA ALA A 41 14.85 -4.79 5.16
C ALA A 41 16.33 -5.17 4.99
N VAL A 42 16.65 -6.45 5.26
CA VAL A 42 17.91 -7.03 4.80
C VAL A 42 17.80 -7.23 3.29
N ALA A 43 18.79 -6.78 2.52
CA ALA A 43 18.69 -6.75 1.07
C ALA A 43 18.53 -8.16 0.47
N ASN A 44 19.21 -9.14 1.06
CA ASN A 44 19.07 -10.54 0.72
C ASN A 44 18.94 -11.38 2.00
N ASP A 45 17.71 -11.74 2.37
CA ASP A 45 17.43 -12.56 3.57
C ASP A 45 17.50 -14.07 3.28
N GLY A 46 17.68 -14.45 2.01
CA GLY A 46 17.72 -15.83 1.56
C GLY A 46 16.37 -16.53 1.55
N VAL A 47 15.26 -15.81 1.76
CA VAL A 47 13.90 -16.37 1.89
C VAL A 47 12.89 -15.57 1.07
N ASN A 48 12.66 -14.30 1.40
CA ASN A 48 11.64 -13.44 0.78
C ASN A 48 12.25 -12.34 -0.10
N LEU A 49 13.43 -11.83 0.26
CA LEU A 49 14.16 -10.84 -0.51
C LEU A 49 15.49 -11.39 -1.01
N PHE A 50 15.78 -11.13 -2.28
CA PHE A 50 16.99 -11.59 -2.97
C PHE A 50 17.64 -10.46 -3.78
N LEU A 51 17.69 -9.25 -3.22
CA LEU A 51 18.29 -8.11 -3.90
C LEU A 51 19.81 -8.30 -4.01
N THR A 52 20.31 -8.15 -5.24
CA THR A 52 21.76 -8.09 -5.53
C THR A 52 22.21 -6.67 -5.88
N GLN A 53 21.25 -5.79 -6.15
CA GLN A 53 21.45 -4.37 -6.39
C GLN A 53 20.33 -3.56 -5.76
N PHE A 54 20.67 -2.36 -5.27
CA PHE A 54 19.73 -1.37 -4.77
C PHE A 54 20.16 0.01 -5.28
N ASN A 55 19.33 0.64 -6.12
CA ASN A 55 19.64 1.93 -6.76
C ASN A 55 21.01 1.98 -7.47
N GLY A 56 21.38 0.90 -8.17
CA GLY A 56 22.66 0.78 -8.89
C GLY A 56 23.88 0.49 -8.01
N ILE A 57 23.67 0.29 -6.71
CA ILE A 57 24.71 -0.11 -5.76
C ILE A 57 24.57 -1.61 -5.52
N ALA A 58 25.68 -2.36 -5.58
CA ALA A 58 25.70 -3.77 -5.21
C ALA A 58 25.36 -3.95 -3.72
N VAL A 59 24.47 -4.89 -3.41
CA VAL A 59 24.05 -5.23 -2.05
C VAL A 59 24.03 -6.75 -1.86
N ASP A 60 24.11 -7.17 -0.61
CA ASP A 60 24.16 -8.57 -0.21
C ASP A 60 23.40 -8.81 1.11
N SER A 61 23.54 -10.01 1.69
CA SER A 61 22.87 -10.38 2.94
C SER A 61 23.37 -9.64 4.19
N THR A 62 24.45 -8.87 4.07
CA THR A 62 24.95 -8.00 5.14
C THR A 62 24.46 -6.55 4.98
N SER A 63 23.84 -6.24 3.83
CA SER A 63 23.34 -4.92 3.50
C SER A 63 21.93 -4.71 4.04
N ILE A 64 21.69 -3.55 4.64
CA ILE A 64 20.37 -3.10 5.06
C ILE A 64 19.91 -2.04 4.06
N VAL A 65 18.73 -2.23 3.48
CA VAL A 65 18.10 -1.26 2.60
C VAL A 65 16.96 -0.56 3.33
N VAL A 66 16.85 0.75 3.11
CA VAL A 66 15.69 1.53 3.52
C VAL A 66 15.04 2.03 2.25
N LYS A 67 13.81 1.58 1.98
CA LYS A 67 13.05 1.91 0.78
C LYS A 67 11.80 2.68 1.15
N PHE A 68 11.47 3.69 0.37
CA PHE A 68 10.17 4.34 0.41
C PHE A 68 9.21 3.57 -0.51
N THR A 69 8.16 2.98 0.04
CA THR A 69 7.21 2.16 -0.73
C THR A 69 5.78 2.21 -0.14
N TYR A 70 4.83 1.55 -0.80
CA TYR A 70 3.47 1.37 -0.29
C TYR A 70 3.44 0.38 0.88
N LEU A 71 2.61 0.65 1.88
CA LEU A 71 2.37 -0.29 2.96
C LEU A 71 1.69 -1.55 2.41
N GLY A 72 2.33 -2.70 2.59
CA GLY A 72 1.90 -3.98 2.03
C GLY A 72 2.66 -4.42 0.78
N ASP A 73 3.57 -3.62 0.23
CA ASP A 73 4.59 -4.08 -0.75
C ASP A 73 5.70 -4.80 0.03
N LEU A 74 5.57 -6.11 0.23
CA LEU A 74 6.46 -6.92 1.07
C LEU A 74 7.70 -7.37 0.32
N ASN A 75 7.60 -7.53 -1.01
CA ASN A 75 8.71 -7.91 -1.86
C ASN A 75 9.55 -6.71 -2.33
N LEU A 76 9.13 -5.49 -1.97
CA LEU A 76 9.77 -4.22 -2.28
C LEU A 76 9.92 -3.99 -3.78
N ASP A 77 8.95 -4.40 -4.60
CA ASP A 77 8.96 -4.18 -6.05
C ASP A 77 8.31 -2.83 -6.47
N GLY A 78 7.66 -2.15 -5.53
CA GLY A 78 6.95 -0.89 -5.75
C GLY A 78 5.48 -1.04 -6.13
N THR A 79 4.92 -2.25 -6.00
CA THR A 79 3.52 -2.61 -6.24
C THR A 79 2.99 -3.41 -5.06
N VAL A 80 1.72 -3.23 -4.71
CA VAL A 80 1.01 -4.11 -3.77
C VAL A 80 0.10 -5.03 -4.57
N ASN A 81 0.40 -6.33 -4.59
CA ASN A 81 -0.35 -7.29 -5.41
C ASN A 81 -0.52 -8.66 -4.70
N ILE A 82 -0.88 -9.68 -5.50
CA ILE A 82 -1.15 -11.02 -4.98
C ILE A 82 0.09 -11.70 -4.41
N ASP A 83 1.29 -11.39 -4.90
CA ASP A 83 2.54 -11.97 -4.43
C ASP A 83 2.81 -11.55 -2.98
N ASP A 84 2.55 -10.28 -2.64
CA ASP A 84 2.62 -9.76 -1.27
C ASP A 84 1.62 -10.46 -0.35
N TYR A 85 0.39 -10.65 -0.81
CA TYR A 85 -0.62 -11.36 -0.04
C TYR A 85 -0.21 -12.81 0.23
N LEU A 86 0.30 -13.52 -0.79
CA LEU A 86 0.78 -14.89 -0.62
C LEU A 86 1.95 -14.96 0.36
N GLN A 87 2.84 -13.98 0.34
CA GLN A 87 3.95 -13.87 1.29
C GLN A 87 3.45 -13.65 2.73
N LEU A 88 2.50 -12.72 2.95
CA LEU A 88 1.87 -12.51 4.26
C LEU A 88 1.24 -13.81 4.80
N GLN A 89 0.52 -14.54 3.94
CA GLN A 89 -0.18 -15.77 4.31
C GLN A 89 0.76 -16.88 4.82
N VAL A 90 2.02 -16.91 4.37
CA VAL A 90 3.02 -17.88 4.86
C VAL A 90 3.31 -17.68 6.35
N TYR A 91 3.22 -16.43 6.83
CA TYR A 91 3.58 -16.05 8.19
C TYR A 91 2.38 -15.73 9.09
N TYR A 92 1.15 -15.88 8.59
CA TYR A 92 -0.06 -15.55 9.34
C TYR A 92 -0.12 -16.24 10.72
N ASN A 93 -0.51 -15.50 11.75
CA ASN A 93 -0.48 -15.84 13.18
C ASN A 93 0.92 -16.10 13.78
N GLN A 94 2.00 -15.78 13.08
CA GLN A 94 3.35 -15.86 13.66
C GLN A 94 3.75 -14.54 14.30
N THR A 95 4.48 -14.63 15.42
CA THR A 95 5.06 -13.50 16.14
C THR A 95 6.57 -13.40 15.87
N GLY A 96 7.16 -12.27 16.24
CA GLY A 96 8.58 -11.97 16.00
C GLY A 96 8.91 -11.79 14.52
N GLN A 97 7.91 -11.47 13.70
CA GLN A 97 8.07 -11.27 12.27
C GLN A 97 8.53 -9.84 11.97
N LEU A 98 9.03 -9.66 10.75
CA LEU A 98 9.48 -8.39 10.21
C LEU A 98 8.54 -7.97 9.09
N TYR A 99 8.62 -6.71 8.68
CA TYR A 99 7.82 -6.17 7.58
C TYR A 99 7.79 -7.07 6.33
N VAL A 100 8.94 -7.53 5.85
CA VAL A 100 9.02 -8.40 4.66
C VAL A 100 8.43 -9.80 4.89
N ASN A 101 8.11 -10.17 6.13
CA ASN A 101 7.39 -11.41 6.42
C ASN A 101 5.88 -11.15 6.61
N GLY A 102 5.40 -9.92 6.42
CA GLY A 102 3.98 -9.57 6.54
C GLY A 102 3.59 -8.80 7.79
N ASP A 103 4.53 -8.38 8.64
CA ASP A 103 4.28 -7.47 9.78
C ASP A 103 4.28 -6.01 9.28
N VAL A 104 3.23 -5.65 8.55
CA VAL A 104 3.10 -4.39 7.81
C VAL A 104 2.90 -3.21 8.76
N ASN A 105 2.28 -3.45 9.91
CA ASN A 105 2.02 -2.44 10.94
C ASN A 105 3.14 -2.34 12.00
N PHE A 106 4.22 -3.11 11.86
CA PHE A 106 5.37 -3.14 12.77
C PHE A 106 5.04 -3.52 14.22
N ASP A 107 3.95 -4.25 14.49
CA ASP A 107 3.58 -4.70 15.83
C ASP A 107 4.32 -6.00 16.25
N GLY A 108 4.96 -6.65 15.29
CA GLY A 108 5.74 -7.88 15.46
C GLY A 108 4.92 -9.16 15.26
N THR A 109 3.65 -9.08 14.86
CA THR A 109 2.73 -10.20 14.68
C THR A 109 1.97 -10.09 13.36
N VAL A 110 2.13 -11.08 12.48
CA VAL A 110 1.38 -11.10 11.22
C VAL A 110 -0.05 -11.56 11.47
N ASN A 111 -1.02 -10.68 11.30
CA ASN A 111 -2.42 -10.95 11.58
C ASN A 111 -3.39 -10.23 10.61
N ILE A 112 -4.66 -10.13 11.00
CA ILE A 112 -5.71 -9.53 10.18
C ILE A 112 -5.49 -8.03 9.94
N ASP A 113 -4.85 -7.33 10.87
CA ASP A 113 -4.57 -5.90 10.77
C ASP A 113 -3.55 -5.61 9.66
N ASP A 114 -2.54 -6.47 9.51
CA ASP A 114 -1.59 -6.40 8.38
C ASP A 114 -2.26 -6.69 7.06
N TYR A 115 -3.13 -7.70 7.02
CA TYR A 115 -3.88 -8.03 5.82
C TYR A 115 -4.82 -6.88 5.40
N LEU A 116 -5.52 -6.25 6.35
CA LEU A 116 -6.40 -5.12 6.06
C LEU A 116 -5.61 -3.91 5.53
N THR A 117 -4.40 -3.70 6.07
CA THR A 117 -3.47 -2.68 5.58
C THR A 117 -3.04 -2.95 4.14
N LEU A 118 -2.59 -4.17 3.84
CA LEU A 118 -2.25 -4.61 2.49
C LEU A 118 -3.44 -4.47 1.54
N GLN A 119 -4.63 -4.91 1.96
CA GLN A 119 -5.85 -4.83 1.17
C GLN A 119 -6.23 -3.38 0.81
N THR A 120 -6.03 -2.44 1.74
CA THR A 120 -6.32 -1.02 1.53
C THR A 120 -5.46 -0.43 0.41
N ASN A 121 -4.23 -0.94 0.25
CA ASN A 121 -3.29 -0.48 -0.76
C ASN A 121 -3.23 -1.40 -1.99
N PHE A 122 -4.07 -2.44 -2.08
CA PHE A 122 -3.99 -3.44 -3.15
C PHE A 122 -4.17 -2.81 -4.54
N GLY A 123 -3.24 -3.11 -5.44
CA GLY A 123 -3.16 -2.52 -6.78
C GLY A 123 -2.43 -1.18 -6.85
N ALA A 124 -2.01 -0.60 -5.72
CA ALA A 124 -1.12 0.55 -5.72
C ALA A 124 0.19 0.17 -6.40
N SER A 125 0.68 1.05 -7.28
CA SER A 125 1.89 0.84 -8.07
C SER A 125 2.51 2.17 -8.47
N GLY A 126 3.75 2.13 -8.97
CA GLY A 126 4.43 3.32 -9.49
C GLY A 126 5.41 3.98 -8.52
N LEU A 127 5.71 3.33 -7.40
CA LEU A 127 6.75 3.76 -6.44
C LEU A 127 8.15 3.19 -6.73
N ALA A 128 8.33 2.54 -7.88
CA ALA A 128 9.61 1.96 -8.28
C ALA A 128 10.63 3.07 -8.66
N GLY A 129 11.37 3.54 -7.65
CA GLY A 129 12.48 4.49 -7.81
C GLY A 129 12.21 5.79 -7.08
N GLY A 130 12.94 6.03 -5.99
CA GLY A 130 12.75 7.16 -5.08
C GLY A 130 12.58 8.49 -5.80
N GLY A 131 11.35 8.98 -5.84
CA GLY A 131 11.00 10.26 -6.44
C GLY A 131 9.49 10.46 -6.47
N ALA A 132 9.00 11.34 -5.59
CA ALA A 132 7.69 11.98 -5.57
C ALA A 132 6.53 11.18 -6.19
N VAL A 133 5.72 10.54 -5.34
CA VAL A 133 4.34 10.23 -5.72
C VAL A 133 3.58 11.52 -5.86
N ALA A 134 3.13 11.82 -7.08
CA ALA A 134 1.94 12.63 -7.24
C ALA A 134 0.84 11.95 -6.42
N SER A 135 0.19 12.69 -5.52
CA SER A 135 -0.95 12.20 -4.75
C SER A 135 -1.81 11.35 -5.67
N ALA A 136 -1.97 10.07 -5.33
CA ALA A 136 -2.92 9.23 -6.02
C ALA A 136 -4.26 9.95 -5.86
N SER A 137 -4.75 10.55 -6.95
CA SER A 137 -6.12 11.01 -7.00
C SER A 137 -6.94 9.77 -6.71
N VAL A 138 -7.58 9.75 -5.54
CA VAL A 138 -8.72 8.88 -5.23
C VAL A 138 -9.48 8.70 -6.53
N GLY A 139 -9.49 7.45 -7.01
CA GLY A 139 -9.93 7.11 -8.36
C GLY A 139 -11.18 7.91 -8.68
N GLU A 140 -11.07 8.74 -9.71
CA GLU A 140 -12.21 9.46 -10.22
C GLU A 140 -13.27 8.40 -10.49
N PHE A 141 -14.37 8.42 -9.72
CA PHE A 141 -15.51 7.57 -9.98
C PHE A 141 -15.97 7.97 -11.36
N ALA A 142 -15.50 7.26 -12.39
CA ALA A 142 -15.88 7.52 -13.76
C ALA A 142 -17.40 7.52 -13.74
N ALA A 143 -17.99 8.69 -14.03
CA ALA A 143 -19.43 8.86 -13.99
C ALA A 143 -20.02 7.75 -14.84
N VAL A 144 -20.63 6.77 -14.17
CA VAL A 144 -21.30 5.67 -14.86
C VAL A 144 -22.33 6.34 -15.75
N PRO A 145 -22.27 6.15 -17.09
CA PRO A 145 -23.27 6.72 -17.97
C PRO A 145 -24.63 6.33 -17.42
N GLU A 146 -25.45 7.33 -17.07
CA GLU A 146 -26.69 7.10 -16.36
C GLU A 146 -27.49 6.02 -17.10
N PRO A 147 -28.00 5.00 -16.39
CA PRO A 147 -28.80 3.98 -17.05
C PRO A 147 -29.95 4.70 -17.75
N GLY A 148 -30.14 4.45 -19.06
CA GLY A 148 -31.18 5.10 -19.88
C GLY A 148 -32.62 4.89 -19.40
N THR A 149 -32.83 4.29 -18.22
CA THR A 149 -34.10 4.10 -17.54
C THR A 149 -34.83 5.42 -17.30
N LEU A 150 -34.13 6.53 -17.00
CA LEU A 150 -34.75 7.85 -16.89
C LEU A 150 -35.31 8.35 -18.23
N GLY A 151 -34.59 8.11 -19.33
CA GLY A 151 -35.05 8.44 -20.68
C GLY A 151 -36.28 7.63 -21.09
N VAL A 152 -36.30 6.33 -20.78
CA VAL A 152 -37.44 5.45 -21.05
C VAL A 152 -38.67 5.84 -20.20
N LEU A 153 -38.47 6.20 -18.93
CA LEU A 153 -39.56 6.65 -18.05
C LEU A 153 -40.18 7.97 -18.55
N GLY A 154 -39.35 8.90 -19.01
CA GLY A 154 -39.80 10.18 -19.58
C GLY A 154 -40.65 9.99 -20.84
N LEU A 155 -40.23 9.12 -21.76
CA LEU A 155 -40.99 8.80 -22.97
C LEU A 155 -42.31 8.07 -22.66
N ALA A 156 -42.29 7.15 -21.69
CA ALA A 156 -43.49 6.46 -21.23
C ALA A 156 -44.51 7.43 -20.61
N ALA A 157 -44.05 8.35 -19.75
CA ALA A 157 -44.90 9.37 -19.15
C ALA A 157 -45.50 10.33 -20.20
N ALA A 158 -44.70 10.75 -21.19
CA ALA A 158 -45.17 11.57 -22.30
C ALA A 158 -46.22 10.83 -23.17
N GLY A 159 -46.01 9.54 -23.41
CA GLY A 159 -46.97 8.68 -24.12
C GLY A 159 -48.31 8.55 -23.39
N LEU A 160 -48.28 8.36 -22.07
CA LEU A 160 -49.49 8.26 -21.23
C LEU A 160 -50.24 9.59 -21.13
N LEU A 161 -49.53 10.71 -21.01
CA LEU A 161 -50.13 12.05 -20.99
C LEU A 161 -50.76 12.43 -22.33
N ARG A 162 -50.14 12.02 -23.45
CA ARG A 162 -50.70 12.24 -24.80
C ARG A 162 -51.97 11.42 -25.03
N ARG A 163 -52.07 10.21 -24.44
CA ARG A 163 -53.28 9.38 -24.50
C ARG A 163 -54.46 9.96 -23.70
N ARG A 164 -54.22 10.70 -22.62
CA ARG A 164 -55.30 11.36 -21.84
C ARG A 164 -55.89 12.61 -22.51
N ARG A 165 -55.26 13.14 -23.56
CA ARG A 165 -55.72 14.35 -24.27
C ARG A 165 -56.44 14.04 -25.60
N ARG A 166 -56.65 12.77 -25.93
CA ARG A 166 -57.59 12.32 -26.96
C ARG A 166 -58.79 11.69 -26.27
#